data_AF-A0AAJ6H8R7-F1
#
_entry.id   AF-A0AAJ6H8R7-F1
#
_cell.length_a   1.000
_cell.length_b   1.000
_cell.length_c   1.000
_cell.angle_alpha   90.00
_cell.angle_beta   90.00
_cell.angle_gamma   90.00
#
_symmetry.space_group_name_H-M   'P 1'
#
loop_
_entity.id
_entity.type
_entity.pdbx_description
1 polymer ?
#
loop_
_entity_poly.entity_id
_entity_poly.type
_entity_poly.pdbx_seq_one_letter_code
_entity_poly.pdbx_strand_id
1 'polypeptide(L)'
;MKRNVVALAVLLALGSNAFAQTYTTSSIATIFAEKDQERGVTATVERKEQLLEMTQRAAQQCHNNLAKGQEAENIGNMIIVTRQKLDAAQIPITHYELLDVVYSALGDGKSDWNCGSVLAMYMTLRVPTKSESGLTHIGAYKTIQAGRDNGLLGPT
;
A
#
# COMPACT_ATOMS: atom_id res chain seq x y z
N MET A 1 -1.65 -18.78 -43.13
CA MET A 1 -2.80 -17.99 -42.62
C MET A 1 -2.96 -18.26 -41.12
N LYS A 2 -2.94 -17.16 -40.35
CA LYS A 2 -3.55 -16.91 -39.02
C LYS A 2 -3.36 -17.91 -37.85
N ARG A 3 -2.67 -17.39 -36.83
CA ARG A 3 -2.75 -17.77 -35.40
C ARG A 3 -4.21 -17.73 -34.94
N ASN A 4 -4.69 -18.80 -34.28
CA ASN A 4 -5.89 -18.73 -33.45
C ASN A 4 -5.48 -18.84 -31.99
N VAL A 5 -5.52 -17.69 -31.33
CA VAL A 5 -5.45 -17.51 -29.88
C VAL A 5 -6.71 -18.15 -29.29
N VAL A 6 -6.56 -19.19 -28.48
CA VAL A 6 -7.65 -19.63 -27.59
C VAL A 6 -7.56 -18.75 -26.36
N ALA A 7 -8.27 -17.62 -26.41
CA ALA A 7 -8.56 -16.80 -25.26
C ALA A 7 -9.49 -17.59 -24.35
N LEU A 8 -8.95 -18.05 -23.21
CA LEU A 8 -9.74 -18.61 -22.12
C LEU A 8 -10.41 -17.45 -21.36
N ALA A 9 -11.42 -16.87 -21.98
CA ALA A 9 -12.41 -16.05 -21.30
C ALA A 9 -13.64 -16.92 -21.04
N VAL A 10 -14.09 -16.92 -19.78
CA VAL A 10 -15.46 -17.13 -19.27
C VAL A 10 -15.35 -17.90 -17.94
N LEU A 11 -14.94 -17.16 -16.91
CA LEU A 11 -15.40 -17.41 -15.54
C LEU A 11 -16.38 -16.26 -15.20
N LEU A 12 -17.53 -16.31 -15.86
CA LEU A 12 -18.74 -15.59 -15.50
C LEU A 12 -19.77 -16.65 -15.10
N ALA A 13 -19.69 -17.08 -13.84
CA ALA A 13 -20.79 -17.73 -13.16
C ALA A 13 -20.98 -17.00 -11.84
N LEU A 14 -21.98 -16.12 -11.85
CA LEU A 14 -22.48 -15.32 -10.75
C LEU A 14 -22.76 -16.18 -9.51
N GLY A 15 -21.95 -16.01 -8.48
CA GLY A 15 -22.42 -16.13 -7.11
C GLY A 15 -22.96 -14.75 -6.70
N SER A 16 -24.27 -14.56 -6.81
CA SER A 16 -24.99 -13.37 -6.38
C SER A 16 -25.02 -13.28 -4.85
N ASN A 17 -23.86 -13.03 -4.25
CA ASN A 17 -23.66 -12.54 -2.89
C ASN A 17 -22.35 -11.74 -2.86
N ALA A 18 -22.14 -10.84 -3.82
CA ALA A 18 -21.26 -9.71 -3.58
C ALA A 18 -22.01 -8.79 -2.61
N PHE A 19 -22.07 -9.18 -1.32
CA PHE A 19 -22.17 -8.18 -0.28
C PHE A 19 -21.11 -7.14 -0.66
N ALA A 20 -21.52 -5.89 -0.86
CA ALA A 20 -20.59 -4.79 -0.87
C ALA A 20 -19.89 -4.84 0.49
N GLN A 21 -18.80 -5.59 0.57
CA GLN A 21 -18.06 -5.79 1.79
C GLN A 21 -17.39 -4.46 2.04
N THR A 22 -18.03 -3.61 2.85
CA THR A 22 -17.44 -2.35 3.25
C THR A 22 -16.20 -2.66 4.06
N TYR A 23 -15.04 -2.51 3.46
CA TYR A 23 -13.77 -2.69 4.15
C TYR A 23 -13.60 -1.55 5.15
N THR A 24 -13.54 -1.91 6.43
CA THR A 24 -13.20 -0.98 7.51
C THR A 24 -11.69 -0.93 7.70
N THR A 25 -11.18 0.13 8.34
CA THR A 25 -9.76 0.24 8.71
C THR A 25 -9.29 -0.97 9.54
N SER A 26 -10.13 -1.47 10.45
CA SER A 26 -9.87 -2.67 11.23
C SER A 26 -9.78 -3.94 10.37
N SER A 27 -10.68 -4.11 9.39
CA SER A 27 -10.62 -5.26 8.49
C SER A 27 -9.35 -5.26 7.63
N ILE A 28 -8.95 -4.09 7.11
CA ILE A 28 -7.72 -3.95 6.32
C ILE A 28 -6.48 -4.21 7.18
N ALA A 29 -6.40 -3.64 8.38
CA ALA A 29 -5.31 -3.90 9.31
C ALA A 29 -5.18 -5.39 9.68
N THR A 30 -6.32 -6.08 9.84
CA THR A 30 -6.35 -7.52 10.11
C THR A 30 -5.83 -8.32 8.92
N ILE A 31 -6.31 -8.01 7.70
CA ILE A 31 -5.82 -8.65 6.46
C ILE A 31 -4.30 -8.48 6.33
N PHE A 32 -3.78 -7.27 6.58
CA PHE A 32 -2.34 -7.02 6.52
C PHE A 32 -1.56 -7.82 7.55
N ALA A 33 -2.04 -7.90 8.79
CA ALA A 33 -1.40 -8.70 9.83
C ALA A 33 -1.35 -10.19 9.46
N GLU A 34 -2.46 -10.75 8.97
CA GLU A 34 -2.54 -12.15 8.54
C GLU A 34 -1.60 -12.43 7.37
N LYS A 35 -1.57 -11.54 6.37
CA LYS A 35 -0.70 -11.67 5.20
C LYS A 35 0.78 -11.50 5.52
N ASP A 36 1.12 -10.64 6.47
CA ASP A 36 2.50 -10.55 6.96
C ASP A 36 2.89 -11.80 7.77
N GLN A 37 1.95 -12.40 8.51
CA GLN A 37 2.17 -13.64 9.27
C GLN A 37 2.42 -14.86 8.37
N GLU A 38 1.68 -14.99 7.26
CA GLU A 38 1.95 -15.99 6.22
C GLU A 38 3.40 -15.93 5.68
N ARG A 39 4.09 -14.80 5.88
CA ARG A 39 5.46 -14.55 5.45
C ARG A 39 6.49 -14.63 6.58
N GLY A 40 6.10 -15.15 7.73
CA GLY A 40 6.99 -15.39 8.88
C GLY A 40 7.12 -14.21 9.85
N VAL A 41 6.27 -13.19 9.76
CA VAL A 41 6.27 -12.08 10.72
C VAL A 41 5.32 -12.38 11.89
N THR A 42 5.81 -12.24 13.11
CA THR A 42 4.97 -12.44 14.30
C THR A 42 3.87 -11.37 14.40
N ALA A 43 2.61 -11.80 14.41
CA ALA A 43 1.45 -10.93 14.58
C ALA A 43 1.16 -10.65 16.07
N THR A 44 2.05 -9.91 16.73
CA THR A 44 1.84 -9.48 18.13
C THR A 44 0.64 -8.53 18.25
N VAL A 45 0.13 -8.34 19.47
CA VAL A 45 -0.98 -7.41 19.74
C VAL A 45 -0.58 -5.99 19.34
N GLU A 46 0.61 -5.57 19.73
CA GLU A 46 1.15 -4.24 19.46
C GLU A 46 1.25 -3.98 17.96
N ARG A 47 1.67 -4.99 17.18
CA ARG A 47 1.76 -4.86 15.71
C ARG A 47 0.38 -4.70 15.07
N LYS A 48 -0.64 -5.39 15.58
CA LYS A 48 -2.02 -5.26 15.10
C LYS A 48 -2.59 -3.88 15.43
N GLU A 49 -2.33 -3.37 16.63
CA GLU A 49 -2.73 -2.03 17.05
C GLU A 49 -2.06 -0.95 16.19
N GLN A 50 -0.76 -1.09 15.91
CA GLN A 50 -0.04 -0.19 15.01
C GLN A 50 -0.59 -0.22 13.59
N LEU A 51 -0.87 -1.41 13.03
CA LEU A 51 -1.51 -1.53 11.72
C LEU A 51 -2.87 -0.81 11.68
N LEU A 52 -3.68 -0.95 12.73
CA LEU A 52 -4.96 -0.26 12.84
C LEU A 52 -4.78 1.25 12.87
N GLU A 53 -3.90 1.77 13.73
CA GLU A 53 -3.63 3.21 13.84
C GLU A 53 -3.15 3.79 12.51
N MET A 54 -2.17 3.13 11.89
CA MET A 54 -1.60 3.61 10.63
C MET A 54 -2.63 3.56 9.49
N THR A 55 -3.46 2.51 9.44
CA THR A 55 -4.53 2.39 8.44
C THR A 55 -5.58 3.48 8.64
N GLN A 56 -5.95 3.76 9.88
CA GLN A 56 -6.92 4.80 10.21
C GLN A 56 -6.41 6.18 9.82
N ARG A 57 -5.15 6.53 10.15
CA ARG A 57 -4.56 7.80 9.74
C ARG A 57 -4.50 7.91 8.21
N ALA A 58 -4.06 6.86 7.53
CA ALA A 58 -3.99 6.84 6.08
C ALA A 58 -5.38 7.05 5.44
N ALA A 59 -6.41 6.36 5.94
CA ALA A 59 -7.77 6.52 5.43
C ALA A 59 -8.34 7.93 5.68
N GLN A 60 -7.92 8.61 6.75
CA GLN A 60 -8.35 9.97 7.06
C GLN A 60 -7.63 11.04 6.24
N GLN A 61 -6.36 10.82 5.90
CA GLN A 61 -5.49 11.87 5.39
C GLN A 61 -5.07 11.68 3.93
N CYS A 62 -5.10 10.47 3.37
CA CYS A 62 -4.83 10.25 1.96
C CYS A 62 -6.02 10.65 1.08
N HIS A 63 -5.72 11.16 -0.11
CA HIS A 63 -6.71 11.34 -1.16
C HIS A 63 -7.40 10.01 -1.50
N ASN A 64 -8.73 10.02 -1.51
CA ASN A 64 -9.54 8.85 -1.84
C ASN A 64 -9.88 8.85 -3.33
N ASN A 65 -9.35 7.88 -4.09
CA ASN A 65 -9.65 7.71 -5.51
C ASN A 65 -10.91 6.86 -5.77
N LEU A 66 -11.55 6.35 -4.72
CA LEU A 66 -12.77 5.56 -4.78
C LEU A 66 -13.99 6.40 -4.37
N ALA A 67 -15.17 5.77 -4.30
CA ALA A 67 -16.34 6.46 -3.78
C ALA A 67 -16.14 6.84 -2.30
N LYS A 68 -16.79 7.93 -1.88
CA LYS A 68 -16.81 8.35 -0.47
C LYS A 68 -17.31 7.19 0.41
N GLY A 69 -16.62 6.93 1.53
CA GLY A 69 -16.89 5.80 2.40
C GLY A 69 -16.04 4.55 2.10
N GLN A 70 -15.23 4.58 1.04
CA GLN A 70 -14.29 3.50 0.67
C GLN A 70 -12.83 3.87 0.95
N GLU A 71 -12.58 4.80 1.88
CA GLU A 71 -11.23 5.30 2.15
C GLU A 71 -10.29 4.18 2.61
N ALA A 72 -10.76 3.27 3.47
CA ALA A 72 -9.98 2.13 3.94
C ALA A 72 -9.67 1.14 2.80
N GLU A 73 -10.62 0.90 1.90
CA GLU A 73 -10.42 0.06 0.70
C GLU A 73 -9.38 0.69 -0.24
N ASN A 74 -9.42 2.01 -0.44
CA ASN A 74 -8.43 2.74 -1.22
C ASN A 74 -7.01 2.54 -0.64
N ILE A 75 -6.84 2.65 0.69
CA ILE A 75 -5.56 2.35 1.35
C ILE A 75 -5.15 0.89 1.14
N GLY A 76 -6.08 -0.04 1.38
CA GLY A 76 -5.89 -1.47 1.14
C GLY A 76 -5.29 -1.76 -0.23
N ASN A 77 -5.95 -1.24 -1.27
CA ASN A 77 -5.57 -1.44 -2.67
C ASN A 77 -4.20 -0.84 -2.99
N MET A 78 -3.90 0.38 -2.53
CA MET A 78 -2.60 1.02 -2.79
C MET A 78 -1.44 0.22 -2.19
N ILE A 79 -1.58 -0.25 -0.95
CA ILE A 79 -0.53 -1.01 -0.25
C ILE A 79 -0.35 -2.38 -0.91
N ILE A 80 -1.44 -3.10 -1.21
CA ILE A 80 -1.39 -4.42 -1.86
C ILE A 80 -0.72 -4.33 -3.23
N VAL A 81 -1.13 -3.37 -4.07
CA VAL A 81 -0.55 -3.20 -5.41
C VAL A 81 0.94 -2.84 -5.32
N THR A 82 1.31 -1.94 -4.40
CA THR A 82 2.72 -1.57 -4.20
C THR A 82 3.54 -2.77 -3.74
N ARG A 83 3.00 -3.57 -2.81
CA ARG A 83 3.64 -4.79 -2.33
C ARG A 83 3.91 -5.78 -3.46
N GLN A 84 2.89 -6.05 -4.28
CA GLN A 84 3.00 -6.97 -5.42
C GLN A 84 4.07 -6.52 -6.42
N LYS A 85 4.17 -5.22 -6.69
CA LYS A 85 5.21 -4.66 -7.57
C LYS A 85 6.62 -4.85 -6.99
N LEU A 86 6.80 -4.65 -5.69
CA LEU A 86 8.08 -4.86 -5.02
C LEU A 86 8.44 -6.35 -4.95
N ASP A 87 7.47 -7.24 -4.73
CA ASP A 87 7.69 -8.70 -4.82
C ASP A 87 8.14 -9.11 -6.23
N ALA A 88 7.53 -8.58 -7.29
CA ALA A 88 7.95 -8.84 -8.67
C ALA A 88 9.38 -8.36 -8.95
N ALA A 89 9.84 -7.32 -8.25
CA ALA A 89 11.21 -6.83 -8.26
C ALA A 89 12.15 -7.57 -7.27
N GLN A 90 11.67 -8.64 -6.63
CA GLN A 90 12.41 -9.43 -5.63
C GLN A 90 12.83 -8.62 -4.38
N ILE A 91 12.05 -7.61 -4.02
CA ILE A 91 12.30 -6.77 -2.85
C ILE A 91 11.35 -7.18 -1.72
N PRO A 92 11.85 -7.81 -0.65
CA PRO A 92 11.01 -8.17 0.49
C PRO A 92 10.62 -6.90 1.28
N ILE A 93 9.32 -6.74 1.54
CA ILE A 93 8.75 -5.65 2.33
C ILE A 93 7.39 -6.04 2.93
N THR A 94 7.06 -5.74 4.17
CA THR A 94 5.75 -6.11 4.74
C THR A 94 4.66 -5.08 4.39
N HIS A 95 3.39 -5.44 4.56
CA HIS A 95 2.30 -4.47 4.45
C HIS A 95 2.46 -3.40 5.53
N TYR A 96 2.87 -3.80 6.74
CA TYR A 96 3.25 -2.89 7.82
C TYR A 96 4.31 -1.87 7.38
N GLU A 97 5.42 -2.32 6.77
CA GLU A 97 6.51 -1.40 6.40
C GLU A 97 6.09 -0.44 5.28
N LEU A 98 5.23 -0.87 4.36
CA LEU A 98 4.66 0.04 3.36
C LEU A 98 3.70 1.06 3.98
N LEU A 99 2.91 0.62 4.96
CA LEU A 99 1.99 1.48 5.67
C LEU A 99 2.73 2.48 6.57
N ASP A 100 3.85 2.08 7.17
CA ASP A 100 4.75 2.96 7.94
C ASP A 100 5.37 4.05 7.05
N VAL A 101 5.76 3.71 5.81
CA VAL A 101 6.20 4.72 4.83
C VAL A 101 5.11 5.76 4.58
N VAL A 102 3.87 5.34 4.34
CA VAL A 102 2.74 6.26 4.16
C VAL A 102 2.49 7.07 5.42
N TYR A 103 2.38 6.41 6.57
CA TYR A 103 2.14 7.03 7.88
C TYR A 103 3.19 8.10 8.21
N SER A 104 4.46 7.84 7.86
CA SER A 104 5.54 8.80 8.04
C SER A 104 5.35 10.06 7.20
N ALA A 105 4.88 9.96 5.95
CA ALA A 105 4.60 11.12 5.11
C ALA A 105 3.47 11.99 5.70
N LEU A 106 2.51 11.36 6.39
CA LEU A 106 1.33 11.98 7.00
C LEU A 106 1.61 12.69 8.35
N GLY A 107 2.88 12.80 8.77
CA GLY A 107 3.26 13.29 10.10
C GLY A 107 2.91 14.77 10.39
N ASP A 108 2.52 15.55 9.38
CA ASP A 108 2.17 16.97 9.53
C ASP A 108 0.68 17.23 9.80
N GLY A 109 -0.14 16.17 9.78
CA GLY A 109 -1.58 16.24 10.09
C GLY A 109 -2.45 16.85 9.00
N LYS A 110 -1.89 17.20 7.84
CA LYS A 110 -2.69 17.69 6.70
C LYS A 110 -3.49 16.54 6.08
N SER A 111 -4.60 16.87 5.43
CA SER A 111 -5.42 15.93 4.68
C SER A 111 -5.23 16.07 3.18
N ASP A 112 -5.82 15.16 2.41
CA ASP A 112 -5.75 15.10 0.95
C ASP A 112 -4.36 14.82 0.36
N TRP A 113 -3.55 14.06 1.10
CA TRP A 113 -2.22 13.61 0.69
C TRP A 113 -2.26 12.66 -0.50
N ASN A 114 -1.38 12.88 -1.48
CA ASN A 114 -1.19 11.94 -2.58
C ASN A 114 -0.33 10.74 -2.14
N CYS A 115 -0.92 9.84 -1.34
CA CYS A 115 -0.25 8.65 -0.82
C CYS A 115 0.18 7.66 -1.92
N GLY A 116 -0.49 7.69 -3.07
CA GLY A 116 -0.05 6.95 -4.26
C GLY A 116 1.32 7.43 -4.76
N SER A 117 1.58 8.74 -4.74
CA SER A 117 2.87 9.33 -5.11
C SER A 117 3.96 9.02 -4.09
N VAL A 118 3.63 8.98 -2.79
CA VAL A 118 4.55 8.52 -1.73
C VAL A 118 5.00 7.09 -1.99
N LEU A 119 4.06 6.17 -2.27
CA LEU A 119 4.35 4.77 -2.58
C LEU A 119 5.10 4.61 -3.92
N ALA A 120 4.79 5.44 -4.91
CA ALA A 120 5.51 5.45 -6.18
C ALA A 120 6.97 5.88 -5.99
N MET A 121 7.22 6.96 -5.24
CA MET A 121 8.56 7.40 -4.89
C MET A 121 9.31 6.32 -4.11
N TYR A 122 8.65 5.68 -3.15
CA TYR A 122 9.23 4.56 -2.43
C TYR A 122 9.68 3.42 -3.35
N MET A 123 8.85 3.02 -4.32
CA MET A 123 9.24 2.02 -5.31
C MET A 123 10.43 2.47 -6.14
N THR A 124 10.44 3.72 -6.62
CA THR A 124 11.57 4.27 -7.39
C THR A 124 12.88 4.24 -6.61
N LEU A 125 12.83 4.53 -5.31
CA LEU A 125 14.00 4.50 -4.44
C LEU A 125 14.47 3.07 -4.12
N ARG A 126 13.56 2.10 -4.04
CA ARG A 126 13.88 0.71 -3.66
C ARG A 126 14.30 -0.17 -4.84
N VAL A 127 13.75 0.06 -6.03
CA VAL A 127 13.98 -0.80 -7.20
C VAL A 127 15.30 -0.44 -7.89
N PRO A 128 16.26 -1.37 -7.97
CA PRO A 128 17.52 -1.12 -8.67
C PRO A 128 17.31 -0.77 -10.14
N THR A 129 18.13 0.13 -10.65
CA THR A 129 18.23 0.41 -12.08
C THR A 129 19.50 -0.24 -12.64
N LYS A 130 19.70 -0.18 -13.97
CA LYS A 130 20.91 -0.76 -14.60
C LYS A 130 22.22 -0.13 -14.11
N SER A 131 22.17 1.07 -13.55
CA SER A 131 23.33 1.86 -13.14
C SER A 131 23.47 2.02 -11.63
N GLU A 132 22.43 1.74 -10.85
CA GLU A 132 22.41 2.05 -9.41
C GLU A 132 21.69 0.96 -8.61
N SER A 133 22.28 0.62 -7.46
CA SER A 133 21.60 -0.19 -6.45
C SER A 133 20.45 0.59 -5.83
N GLY A 134 19.29 -0.06 -5.68
CA GLY A 134 18.18 0.50 -4.91
C GLY A 134 18.57 0.73 -3.44
N LEU A 135 17.93 1.72 -2.82
CA LEU A 135 18.10 2.02 -1.40
C LEU A 135 17.56 0.88 -0.53
N THR A 136 18.07 0.81 0.70
CA THR A 136 17.46 0.01 1.76
C THR A 136 16.09 0.57 2.15
N HIS A 137 15.28 -0.20 2.90
CA HIS A 137 14.02 0.30 3.45
C HIS A 137 14.21 1.61 4.22
N ILE A 138 15.15 1.62 5.17
CA ILE A 138 15.46 2.79 6.00
C ILE A 138 15.95 3.95 5.15
N GLY A 139 16.78 3.70 4.13
CA GLY A 139 17.25 4.73 3.21
C GLY A 139 16.10 5.40 2.48
N ALA A 140 15.24 4.62 1.82
CA ALA A 140 14.08 5.15 1.09
C ALA A 140 13.08 5.86 2.02
N TYR A 141 12.82 5.30 3.20
CA TYR A 141 11.97 5.89 4.24
C TYR A 141 12.46 7.29 4.64
N LYS A 142 13.76 7.43 4.97
CA LYS A 142 14.34 8.72 5.35
C LYS A 142 14.32 9.73 4.20
N THR A 143 14.54 9.30 2.97
CA THR A 143 14.42 10.17 1.79
C THR A 143 13.01 10.72 1.62
N ILE A 144 11.98 9.91 1.85
CA ILE A 144 10.57 10.35 1.80
C ILE A 144 10.26 11.33 2.92
N GLN A 145 10.70 11.05 4.16
CA GLN A 145 10.55 12.00 5.27
C GLN A 145 11.22 13.33 4.98
N ALA A 146 12.45 13.32 4.46
CA ALA A 146 13.13 14.54 4.03
C ALA A 146 12.37 15.25 2.90
N GLY A 147 11.77 14.51 1.96
CA GLY A 147 10.92 15.07 0.92
C GLY A 147 9.70 15.81 1.49
N ARG A 148 9.00 15.23 2.47
CA ARG A 148 7.93 15.89 3.22
C ARG A 148 8.45 17.15 3.93
N ASP A 149 9.52 17.02 4.70
CA ASP A 149 10.03 18.09 5.56
C ASP A 149 10.51 19.31 4.77
N ASN A 150 10.99 19.08 3.53
CA ASN A 150 11.41 20.14 2.61
C ASN A 150 10.28 20.62 1.68
N GLY A 151 9.05 20.13 1.84
CA GLY A 151 7.87 20.53 1.05
C GLY A 151 7.86 20.00 -0.39
N LEU A 152 8.67 18.99 -0.71
CA LEU A 152 8.65 18.31 -2.01
C LEU A 152 7.48 17.31 -2.13
N LEU A 153 7.00 16.81 -1.00
CA LEU A 153 5.83 15.95 -0.89
C LEU A 153 4.79 16.66 -0.02
N GLY A 154 3.52 16.57 -0.39
CA GLY A 154 2.44 17.25 0.32
C GLY A 154 1.04 16.81 -0.12
N PRO A 155 0.01 17.48 0.43
CA PRO A 155 -1.35 17.44 -0.08
C PRO A 155 -1.44 17.75 -1.57
N THR A 156 -2.49 17.23 -2.19
CA THR A 156 -2.79 17.39 -3.62
C THR A 156 -3.45 18.74 -3.91
#